data_AF-A0A150R1S1-F1
#
_entry.id   AF-A0A150R1S1-F1
#
_cell.length_a   1.000
_cell.length_b   1.000
_cell.length_c   1.000
_cell.angle_alpha   90.00
_cell.angle_beta   90.00
_cell.angle_gamma   90.00
#
_symmetry.space_group_name_H-M   'P 1'
#
loop_
_entity.id
_entity.type
_entity.pdbx_description
1 polymer ?
#
loop_
_entity_poly.entity_id
_entity_poly.type
_entity_poly.pdbx_seq_one_letter_code
_entity_poly.pdbx_strand_id
1 'polypeptide(L)'
;MLDKLSRQERLQLMRFICSFAWADLQVREQEREFVRKMILRLQLDEEEAKEVRGWLEVPPTADDLDPMKIPRAHRQLFLAAAREMISSDGEIGEEERESLSLLEQLTR
;
A
#
# COMPACT_ATOMS: atom_id res chain seq x y z
N MET A 1 11.61 -11.84 -2.20
CA MET A 1 11.48 -11.34 -0.80
C MET A 1 10.03 -11.05 -0.43
N LEU A 2 9.18 -10.67 -1.39
CA LEU A 2 7.72 -10.61 -1.23
C LEU A 2 7.08 -11.99 -1.02
N ASP A 3 7.74 -13.04 -1.50
CA ASP A 3 7.30 -14.45 -1.46
C ASP A 3 7.26 -15.05 -0.05
N LYS A 4 7.87 -14.36 0.92
CA LYS A 4 7.89 -14.76 2.34
C LYS A 4 6.73 -14.19 3.15
N LEU A 5 5.94 -13.28 2.55
CA LEU A 5 4.77 -12.72 3.21
C LEU A 5 3.66 -13.78 3.27
N SER A 6 3.12 -13.96 4.46
CA SER A 6 1.86 -14.68 4.66
C SER A 6 0.71 -13.95 3.97
N ARG A 7 -0.39 -14.67 3.75
CA ARG A 7 -1.63 -14.12 3.16
C ARG A 7 -2.05 -12.79 3.81
N GLN A 8 -2.09 -12.76 5.14
CA GLN A 8 -2.47 -11.59 5.91
C GLN A 8 -1.50 -10.41 5.71
N GLU A 9 -0.20 -10.67 5.65
CA GLU A 9 0.80 -9.63 5.44
C GLU A 9 0.74 -9.04 4.02
N ARG A 10 0.40 -9.85 3.00
CA ARG A 10 0.20 -9.37 1.62
C ARG A 10 -1.01 -8.44 1.54
N LEU A 11 -2.13 -8.83 2.14
CA LEU A 11 -3.32 -7.99 2.20
C LEU A 11 -3.06 -6.72 3.00
N GLN A 12 -2.36 -6.81 4.13
CA GLN A 12 -1.96 -5.64 4.91
C GLN A 12 -1.10 -4.68 4.08
N LEU A 13 -0.14 -5.19 3.31
CA LEU A 13 0.67 -4.38 2.40
C LEU A 13 -0.19 -3.67 1.36
N MET A 14 -1.08 -4.41 0.68
CA MET A 14 -1.98 -3.83 -0.32
C MET A 14 -2.91 -2.79 0.29
N ARG A 15 -3.32 -2.98 1.53
CA ARG A 15 -4.17 -2.05 2.26
C ARG A 15 -3.46 -0.72 2.53
N PHE A 16 -2.20 -0.78 2.98
CA PHE A 16 -1.35 0.40 3.12
C PHE A 16 -1.20 1.11 1.77
N ILE A 17 -0.82 0.38 0.71
CA ILE A 17 -0.64 0.94 -0.63
C ILE A 17 -1.92 1.67 -1.10
N CYS A 18 -3.09 1.03 -0.96
CA CYS A 18 -4.35 1.68 -1.33
C CYS A 18 -4.65 2.89 -0.45
N SER A 19 -4.32 2.88 0.84
CA SER A 19 -4.47 4.06 1.69
C SER A 19 -3.61 5.24 1.25
N PHE A 20 -2.37 4.98 0.81
CA PHE A 20 -1.50 6.03 0.26
C PHE A 20 -2.06 6.59 -1.05
N ALA A 21 -2.64 5.73 -1.90
CA ALA A 21 -3.32 6.16 -3.12
C ALA A 21 -4.52 7.10 -2.85
N TRP A 22 -5.09 7.02 -1.65
CA TRP A 22 -6.18 7.89 -1.20
C TRP A 22 -5.72 9.11 -0.41
N ALA A 23 -4.40 9.34 -0.24
CA ALA A 23 -3.87 10.46 0.53
C ALA A 23 -4.37 11.81 -0.02
N ASP A 24 -4.34 11.99 -1.34
CA ASP A 24 -4.83 13.18 -2.03
C ASP A 24 -6.35 13.13 -2.33
N LEU A 25 -7.10 12.24 -1.67
CA LEU A 25 -8.54 11.99 -1.86
C LEU A 25 -8.96 11.59 -3.28
N GLN A 26 -8.00 11.28 -4.17
CA GLN A 26 -8.24 10.88 -5.55
C GLN A 26 -7.21 9.85 -6.00
N VAL A 27 -7.68 8.70 -6.47
CA VAL A 27 -6.83 7.66 -7.06
C VAL A 27 -6.76 7.79 -8.58
N ARG A 28 -5.58 8.13 -9.12
CA ARG A 28 -5.26 8.27 -10.55
C ARG A 28 -5.16 6.92 -11.26
N GLU A 29 -5.14 6.93 -12.58
CA GLU A 29 -5.05 5.69 -13.37
C GLU A 29 -3.70 4.99 -13.20
N GLN A 30 -2.59 5.75 -13.15
CA GLN A 30 -1.24 5.21 -12.94
C GLN A 30 -1.13 4.45 -11.60
N GLU A 31 -1.76 4.99 -10.55
CA GLU A 31 -1.86 4.40 -9.22
C GLU A 31 -2.68 3.10 -9.23
N ARG A 32 -3.80 3.08 -9.96
CA ARG A 32 -4.61 1.86 -10.17
C ARG A 32 -3.81 0.78 -10.90
N GLU A 33 -3.02 1.17 -11.90
CA GLU A 33 -2.13 0.24 -12.60
C GLU A 33 -1.03 -0.30 -11.70
N PHE A 34 -0.45 0.53 -10.82
CA PHE A 34 0.52 0.09 -9.84
C PHE A 34 -0.07 -0.98 -8.91
N VAL A 35 -1.26 -0.73 -8.36
CA VAL A 35 -1.97 -1.69 -7.51
C VAL A 35 -2.24 -3.00 -8.25
N ARG A 36 -2.68 -2.94 -9.51
CA ARG A 36 -2.86 -4.14 -10.36
C ARG A 36 -1.56 -4.93 -10.56
N LYS A 37 -0.44 -4.25 -10.81
CA LYS A 37 0.88 -4.90 -10.92
C LYS A 37 1.29 -5.55 -9.61
N MET A 38 1.00 -4.90 -8.48
CA MET A 38 1.32 -5.44 -7.16
C MET A 38 0.49 -6.69 -6.83
N ILE A 39 -0.80 -6.73 -7.23
CA ILE A 39 -1.64 -7.94 -7.12
C ILE A 39 -0.98 -9.15 -7.79
N LEU A 40 -0.47 -8.96 -9.02
CA LEU A 40 0.21 -10.02 -9.76
C LEU A 40 1.54 -10.40 -9.10
N ARG A 41 2.31 -9.41 -8.64
CA ARG A 41 3.64 -9.60 -8.04
C ARG A 41 3.58 -10.32 -6.68
N LEU A 42 2.54 -10.07 -5.91
CA LEU A 42 2.26 -10.72 -4.63
C LEU A 42 1.49 -12.05 -4.79
N GLN A 43 1.11 -12.40 -6.02
CA GLN A 43 0.35 -13.61 -6.34
C GLN A 43 -0.92 -13.74 -5.49
N LEU A 44 -1.68 -12.65 -5.35
CA LEU A 44 -2.95 -12.69 -4.63
C LEU A 44 -3.95 -13.55 -5.40
N ASP A 45 -4.77 -14.29 -4.67
CA ASP A 45 -5.87 -15.07 -5.22
C ASP A 45 -7.02 -14.17 -5.73
N GLU A 46 -8.02 -14.76 -6.38
CA GLU A 46 -9.13 -14.00 -6.97
C GLU A 46 -9.96 -13.23 -5.94
N GLU A 47 -10.14 -13.80 -4.74
CA GLU A 47 -10.90 -13.17 -3.66
C GLU A 47 -10.13 -11.97 -3.10
N GLU A 48 -8.84 -12.16 -2.84
CA GLU A 48 -7.94 -11.12 -2.38
C GLU A 48 -7.81 -9.98 -3.40
N ALA A 49 -7.63 -10.32 -4.67
CA ALA A 49 -7.55 -9.33 -5.74
C ALA A 49 -8.86 -8.53 -5.86
N LYS A 50 -10.01 -9.17 -5.59
CA LYS A 50 -11.31 -8.49 -5.58
C LYS A 50 -11.42 -7.52 -4.41
N GLU A 51 -10.95 -7.91 -3.22
CA GLU A 51 -10.91 -7.04 -2.05
C GLU A 51 -10.04 -5.79 -2.30
N VAL A 52 -8.82 -5.98 -2.82
CA VAL A 52 -7.91 -4.88 -3.16
C VAL A 52 -8.51 -3.96 -4.22
N ARG A 53 -9.19 -4.50 -5.25
CA ARG A 53 -9.88 -3.68 -6.23
C ARG A 53 -11.01 -2.86 -5.61
N GLY A 54 -11.72 -3.41 -4.63
CA GLY A 54 -12.72 -2.66 -3.86
C GLY A 54 -12.10 -1.47 -3.11
N TRP A 55 -10.87 -1.61 -2.61
CA TRP A 55 -10.14 -0.51 -1.97
C TRP A 55 -9.75 0.63 -2.91
N LEU A 56 -9.72 0.40 -4.24
CA LEU A 56 -9.52 1.45 -5.24
C LEU A 56 -10.81 2.23 -5.55
N GLU A 57 -11.96 1.72 -5.11
CA GLU A 57 -13.27 2.38 -5.25
C GLU A 57 -13.65 3.11 -3.96
N VAL A 58 -13.34 2.51 -2.81
CA VAL A 58 -13.59 3.08 -1.48
C VAL A 58 -12.35 2.88 -0.62
N PRO A 59 -11.83 3.92 0.06
CA PRO A 59 -10.65 3.78 0.90
C PRO A 59 -10.85 2.72 1.99
N PRO A 60 -9.81 1.93 2.33
CA PRO A 60 -9.88 1.02 3.46
C PRO A 60 -10.09 1.78 4.78
N THR A 61 -10.77 1.17 5.75
CA THR A 61 -10.99 1.79 7.07
C THR A 61 -9.67 2.00 7.82
N ALA A 62 -9.56 3.14 8.51
CA ALA A 62 -8.36 3.59 9.22
C ALA A 62 -7.95 2.66 10.38
N ASP A 63 -8.90 2.03 11.08
CA ASP A 63 -8.64 1.12 12.21
C ASP A 63 -7.77 -0.10 11.86
N ASP A 64 -7.72 -0.46 10.59
CA ASP A 64 -6.93 -1.60 10.11
C ASP A 64 -5.57 -1.18 9.52
N LEU A 65 -5.30 0.13 9.45
CA LEU A 65 -4.02 0.70 9.03
C LEU A 65 -3.16 1.00 10.25
N ASP A 66 -2.76 -0.06 10.97
CA ASP A 66 -1.87 0.07 12.13
C ASP A 66 -0.41 -0.27 11.75
N PRO A 67 0.50 0.72 11.68
CA PRO A 67 1.91 0.49 11.34
C PRO A 67 2.64 -0.35 12.38
N MET A 68 2.15 -0.39 13.63
CA MET A 68 2.74 -1.20 14.69
C MET A 68 2.48 -2.69 14.48
N LYS A 69 1.45 -3.07 13.72
CA LYS A 69 1.18 -4.46 13.34
C LYS A 69 2.14 -4.98 12.27
N ILE A 70 2.90 -4.12 11.59
CA ILE A 70 3.86 -4.54 10.56
C ILE A 70 5.09 -5.15 11.25
N PRO A 71 5.42 -6.44 10.98
CA PRO A 71 6.61 -7.07 11.53
C PRO A 71 7.87 -6.32 11.14
N ARG A 72 8.79 -6.11 12.09
CA ARG A 72 10.03 -5.35 11.88
C ARG A 72 10.83 -5.81 10.67
N ALA A 73 10.88 -7.12 10.42
CA ALA A 73 11.57 -7.70 9.27
C ALA A 73 11.00 -7.25 7.91
N HIS A 74 9.72 -6.87 7.86
CA HIS A 74 9.00 -6.50 6.65
C HIS A 74 8.79 -4.99 6.52
N ARG A 75 9.05 -4.18 7.55
CA ARG A 75 8.87 -2.72 7.51
C ARG A 75 9.60 -2.05 6.34
N GLN A 76 10.84 -2.44 6.07
CA GLN A 76 11.60 -1.93 4.92
C GLN A 76 10.92 -2.23 3.58
N LEU A 77 10.29 -3.39 3.46
CA LEU A 77 9.54 -3.78 2.26
C LEU A 77 8.26 -2.93 2.10
N PHE A 78 7.56 -2.68 3.21
CA PHE A 78 6.36 -1.83 3.22
C PHE A 78 6.70 -0.39 2.86
N LEU A 79 7.76 0.16 3.45
CA LEU A 79 8.26 1.50 3.12
C LEU A 79 8.68 1.61 1.65
N ALA A 80 9.39 0.61 1.13
CA ALA A 80 9.79 0.58 -0.29
C ALA A 80 8.56 0.56 -1.20
N ALA A 81 7.56 -0.27 -0.91
CA ALA A 81 6.35 -0.37 -1.71
C ALA A 81 5.48 0.91 -1.62
N ALA A 82 5.35 1.51 -0.43
CA ALA A 82 4.65 2.79 -0.25
C ALA A 82 5.35 3.92 -1.02
N ARG A 83 6.68 3.95 -0.98
CA ARG A 83 7.47 4.92 -1.75
C ARG A 83 7.30 4.70 -3.26
N GLU A 84 7.35 3.46 -3.73
CA GLU A 84 7.11 3.15 -5.14
C GLU A 84 5.71 3.60 -5.58
N MET A 85 4.70 3.39 -4.73
CA MET A 85 3.31 3.79 -4.97
C MET A 85 3.16 5.30 -5.18
N ILE A 86 3.59 6.12 -4.23
CA ILE A 86 3.48 7.59 -4.31
C ILE A 86 4.38 8.19 -5.40
N SER A 87 5.40 7.45 -5.84
CA SER A 87 6.26 7.87 -6.96
C SER A 87 5.79 7.35 -8.32
N SER A 88 4.67 6.62 -8.36
CA SER A 88 4.25 5.88 -9.55
C SER A 88 3.80 6.77 -10.71
N ASP A 89 3.37 7.99 -10.42
CA ASP A 89 2.97 9.01 -11.41
C ASP A 89 4.09 10.02 -11.73
N GLY A 90 5.24 9.90 -11.07
CA GLY A 90 6.44 10.70 -11.31
C GLY A 90 6.54 12.00 -10.48
N GLU A 91 5.51 12.36 -9.71
CA GLU A 91 5.50 13.56 -8.87
C GLU A 91 4.93 13.25 -7.48
N ILE A 92 5.76 13.38 -6.43
CA ILE A 92 5.29 13.18 -5.06
C ILE A 92 4.72 14.49 -4.52
N GLY A 93 3.41 14.48 -4.27
CA GLY A 93 2.65 15.56 -3.63
C GLY A 93 3.10 15.87 -2.20
N GLU A 94 2.58 16.96 -1.63
CA GLU A 94 2.89 17.33 -0.24
C GLU A 94 2.25 16.34 0.74
N GLU A 95 0.96 16.01 0.58
CA GLU A 95 0.25 15.09 1.49
C GLU A 95 0.80 13.66 1.43
N GLU A 96 1.19 13.19 0.23
CA GLU A 96 1.87 11.90 0.05
C GLU A 96 3.23 11.86 0.76
N ARG A 97 4.00 12.95 0.68
CA ARG A 97 5.31 13.08 1.35
C ARG A 97 5.14 13.08 2.87
N GLU A 98 4.14 13.79 3.38
CA GLU A 98 3.83 13.79 4.81
C GLU A 98 3.38 12.40 5.28
N SER A 99 2.53 11.73 4.51
CA SER A 99 2.06 10.37 4.81
C SER A 99 3.23 9.38 4.84
N LEU A 100 4.16 9.45 3.88
CA LEU A 100 5.35 8.59 3.86
C LEU A 100 6.27 8.88 5.06
N SER A 101 6.53 10.16 5.33
CA SER A 101 7.35 10.59 6.48
C SER A 101 6.77 10.08 7.80
N LEU A 102 5.44 10.15 7.97
CA LEU A 102 4.77 9.62 9.15
C LEU A 102 4.95 8.11 9.27
N LEU A 103 4.78 7.36 8.16
CA LEU A 103 5.01 5.92 8.16
C LEU A 103 6.47 5.57 8.52
N GLU A 104 7.45 6.29 7.97
CA GLU A 104 8.87 6.12 8.29
C GLU A 104 9.15 6.34 9.78
N GLN A 105 8.53 7.36 10.40
CA GLN A 105 8.69 7.64 11.83
C GLN A 105 8.09 6.53 12.70
N LEU A 106 6.92 6.01 12.34
CA LEU A 106 6.22 4.97 13.09
C LEU A 106 6.87 3.59 12.93
N THR A 107 7.57 3.36 11.83
CA THR A 107 8.21 2.09 11.51
C THR A 107 9.69 2.01 11.91
N ARG A 108 10.26 3.09 12.47
CA ARG A 108 11.63 3.14 12.98
C ARG A 108 11.87 2.22 14.19
#